data_AF-A0A6N8EBK1-F1
#
_entry.id   AF-A0A6N8EBK1-F1
#
_cell.length_a   1.000
_cell.length_b   1.000
_cell.length_c   1.000
_cell.angle_alpha   90.00
_cell.angle_beta   90.00
_cell.angle_gamma   90.00
#
_symmetry.space_group_name_H-M   'P 1'
#
loop_
_entity.id
_entity.type
_entity.pdbx_description
1 polymer ?
#
loop_
_entity_poly.entity_id
_entity_poly.type
_entity_poly.pdbx_seq_one_letter_code
_entity_poly.pdbx_strand_id
1 'polypeptide(L)' 'MMTYVYEEPSSLRIADWEDFCAAMREEVAQHPDRDDAIEALRFAEFMLDGIRQAWEAPQSNAA' A
#
# COMPACT_ATOMS: atom_id res chain seq x y z
N MET A 1 -6.82 -28.11 -1.28
CA MET A 1 -6.95 -27.13 -2.37
C MET A 1 -6.86 -25.77 -1.73
N MET A 2 -5.66 -25.17 -1.70
CA MET A 2 -5.46 -23.82 -1.14
C MET A 2 -5.87 -22.83 -2.23
N THR A 3 -7.02 -22.18 -2.05
CA THR A 3 -7.49 -21.12 -2.92
C THR A 3 -6.65 -19.89 -2.61
N TYR A 4 -5.61 -19.64 -3.41
CA TYR A 4 -4.95 -18.35 -3.42
C TYR A 4 -5.96 -17.35 -3.96
N VAL A 5 -6.62 -16.63 -3.06
CA VAL A 5 -7.40 -15.44 -3.43
C VAL A 5 -6.35 -14.39 -3.78
N TYR A 6 -6.04 -14.28 -5.07
CA TYR A 6 -5.30 -13.15 -5.59
C TYR A 6 -6.30 -12.00 -5.66
N GLU A 7 -6.51 -11.30 -4.55
CA GLU A 7 -7.22 -10.02 -4.56
C GLU A 7 -6.38 -9.07 -5.40
N GLU A 8 -6.93 -8.63 -6.53
CA GLU A 8 -6.27 -7.62 -7.34
C GLU A 8 -6.00 -6.38 -6.47
N PRO A 9 -4.84 -5.71 -6.59
CA PRO A 9 -4.51 -4.52 -5.79
C PRO A 9 -5.57 -3.41 -5.88
N SER A 10 -6.37 -3.39 -6.95
CA SER A 10 -7.51 -2.50 -7.19
C SER A 10 -8.73 -2.76 -6.29
N SER A 11 -8.81 -3.94 -5.67
CA SER A 11 -9.88 -4.33 -4.72
C SER A 11 -9.58 -3.92 -3.28
N LEU A 12 -8.32 -3.67 -2.95
CA LEU A 12 -7.90 -3.14 -1.66
C LEU A 12 -8.28 -1.66 -1.55
N ARG A 13 -9.03 -1.32 -0.49
CA ARG A 13 -9.41 0.05 -0.18
C ARG A 13 -8.17 0.83 0.27
N ILE A 14 -8.23 2.16 0.15
CA ILE A 14 -7.20 3.06 0.71
C ILE A 14 -6.92 2.71 2.19
N ALA A 15 -7.98 2.41 2.96
CA ALA A 15 -7.85 2.00 4.36
C ALA A 15 -6.98 0.75 4.56
N ASP A 16 -7.09 -0.25 3.67
CA ASP A 16 -6.30 -1.48 3.77
C ASP A 16 -4.80 -1.19 3.54
N TRP A 17 -4.50 -0.26 2.62
CA TRP A 17 -3.14 0.22 2.37
C TRP A 17 -2.59 1.07 3.53
N GLU A 18 -3.43 1.89 4.16
CA GLU A 18 -3.08 2.65 5.36
C GLU A 18 -2.74 1.74 6.54
N ASP A 19 -3.56 0.72 6.78
CA ASP A 19 -3.34 -0.29 7.81
C ASP A 19 -2.06 -1.09 7.55
N PHE A 20 -1.81 -1.48 6.29
CA PHE A 20 -0.57 -2.15 5.91
C PHE A 20 0.66 -1.26 6.15
N CYS A 21 0.61 0.02 5.76
CA CYS A 21 1.70 0.95 6.01
C CYS A 21 1.94 1.14 7.52
N ALA A 22 0.88 1.18 8.34
CA ALA A 22 1.01 1.29 9.79
C ALA A 22 1.74 0.07 10.39
N ALA A 23 1.36 -1.14 9.99
CA ALA A 23 2.01 -2.38 10.43
C ALA A 23 3.49 -2.43 10.00
N MET A 24 3.79 -2.03 8.76
CA MET A 24 5.18 -2.00 8.27
C MET A 24 6.05 -0.97 8.98
N ARG A 25 5.50 0.18 9.38
CA ARG A 25 6.24 1.16 10.20
C ARG A 25 6.59 0.60 11.57
N GLU A 26 5.67 -0.15 12.18
CA GLU A 26 5.92 -0.82 13.45
C GLU A 26 7.01 -1.89 13.30
N GLU A 27 6.94 -2.72 12.26
CA GLU A 27 7.94 -3.75 11.95
C GLU A 27 9.34 -3.14 11.77
N VAL A 28 9.46 -2.06 10.97
CA VAL A 28 10.74 -1.36 10.76
C VAL A 28 11.24 -0.69 12.05
N ALA A 29 10.35 -0.19 12.90
CA ALA A 29 10.73 0.38 14.19
C ALA A 29 11.27 -0.69 15.15
N GLN A 30 10.72 -1.91 15.12
CA GLN A 30 11.20 -3.05 15.91
C GLN A 30 12.47 -3.68 15.33
N HIS A 31 12.63 -3.64 14.01
CA HIS A 31 13.71 -4.26 13.26
C HIS A 31 14.36 -3.28 12.26
N PRO A 32 15.09 -2.26 12.73
CA PRO A 32 15.63 -1.20 11.87
C PRO A 32 16.79 -1.64 10.97
N ASP A 33 17.31 -2.84 11.18
CA ASP A 33 18.36 -3.48 10.41
C ASP A 33 17.82 -4.39 9.28
N ARG A 34 16.50 -4.56 9.21
CA ARG A 34 15.84 -5.34 8.16
C ARG A 34 15.60 -4.49 6.92
N ASP A 35 16.58 -4.49 6.02
CA ASP A 35 16.51 -3.80 4.73
C ASP A 35 15.28 -4.21 3.91
N ASP A 36 14.87 -5.47 3.98
CA ASP A 36 13.67 -6.00 3.31
C ASP A 36 12.38 -5.34 3.84
N ALA A 37 12.28 -5.13 5.16
CA ALA A 37 11.14 -4.44 5.78
C ALA A 37 11.12 -2.96 5.40
N ILE A 38 12.29 -2.32 5.34
CA ILE A 38 12.43 -0.91 4.92
C ILE A 38 12.01 -0.74 3.46
N GLU A 39 12.45 -1.61 2.56
CA GLU A 39 12.06 -1.57 1.15
C GLU A 39 10.55 -1.83 0.97
N ALA A 40 10.00 -2.80 1.68
CA ALA A 40 8.56 -3.09 1.66
C ALA A 40 7.73 -1.89 2.15
N LEU A 41 8.16 -1.21 3.22
CA LEU A 41 7.52 0.01 3.70
C LEU A 41 7.56 1.13 2.65
N ARG A 42 8.72 1.37 2.04
CA ARG A 42 8.87 2.39 0.98
C ARG A 42 7.95 2.11 -0.21
N PHE A 43 7.86 0.85 -0.64
CA PHE A 43 6.97 0.46 -1.73
C PHE A 43 5.50 0.70 -1.38
N ALA A 44 5.10 0.33 -0.16
CA ALA A 44 3.73 0.52 0.31
C ALA A 44 3.34 2.00 0.39
N GLU A 45 4.22 2.85 0.91
CA GLU A 45 3.99 4.30 0.98
C GLU A 45 3.89 4.91 -0.43
N PHE A 46 4.75 4.48 -1.36
CA PHE A 46 4.68 4.90 -2.76
C PHE A 46 3.34 4.52 -3.42
N MET A 47 2.88 3.28 -3.21
CA MET A 47 1.60 2.81 -3.75
C MET A 47 0.42 3.57 -3.15
N LEU A 48 0.40 3.78 -1.83
CA LEU A 48 -0.65 4.52 -1.14
C LEU A 48 -0.75 5.96 -1.63
N ASP A 49 0.40 6.63 -1.83
CA ASP A 49 0.45 7.98 -2.39
C ASP A 49 -0.11 8.01 -3.82
N GLY A 50 0.29 7.06 -4.68
CA GLY A 50 -0.26 6.94 -6.04
C GLY A 50 -1.77 6.72 -6.08
N ILE A 51 -2.30 5.88 -5.17
CA ILE A 51 -3.75 5.63 -5.05
C ILE A 51 -4.48 6.90 -4.58
N ARG A 52 -3.93 7.62 -3.59
CA ARG A 52 -4.51 8.88 -3.10
C ARG A 52 -4.55 9.93 -4.21
N GLN A 53 -3.46 10.12 -4.94
CA GLN A 53 -3.41 11.04 -6.07
C GLN A 53 -4.41 10.68 -7.16
N ALA A 54 -4.58 9.39 -7.47
CA ALA A 54 -5.57 8.93 -8.44
C ALA A 54 -7.03 9.19 -8.00
N TRP A 55 -7.28 9.24 -6.68
CA TRP A 55 -8.59 9.50 -6.11
C TRP A 55 -8.90 10.99 -5.93
N GLU A 56 -7.87 11.79 -5.64
CA GLU A 56 -7.96 13.26 -5.51
C GLU A 56 -7.93 13.98 -6.86
N ALA A 57 -7.31 13.37 -7.88
CA ALA A 57 -7.46 13.84 -9.23
C ALA A 57 -8.96 13.85 -9.57
N PRO A 58 -9.57 15.00 -9.88
CA PRO A 58 -10.89 14.98 -10.48
C PRO A 58 -10.77 14.07 -11.71
N GLN A 59 -11.81 13.27 -11.99
CA GLN A 59 -11.94 12.52 -13.24
C GLN A 59 -12.02 13.50 -14.41
N SER A 60 -10.94 14.23 -14.68
CA SER A 60 -10.70 15.08 -15.82
C SER A 60 -10.30 14.18 -16.96
N ASN A 61 -11.29 13.45 -17.47
CA ASN A 61 -11.39 13.07 -18.88
C ASN A 61 -12.79 12.51 -19.14
N ALA A 62 -13.77 13.41 -19.02
CA ALA A 62 -15.01 13.35 -19.78
C ALA A 62 -15.14 14.68 -20.54
N ALA A 63 -14.39 14.82 -21.64
CA ALA A 63 -14.57 15.85 -22.66
C ALA A 63 -14.07 15.33 -24.01
#